data_AF-A0A432KJU7-F1
#
_entry.id   AF-A0A432KJU7-F1
#
_cell.length_a   1.000
_cell.length_b   1.000
_cell.length_c   1.000
_cell.angle_alpha   90.00
_cell.angle_beta   90.00
_cell.angle_gamma   90.00
#
_symmetry.space_group_name_H-M   'P 1'
#
loop_
_entity.id
_entity.type
_entity.pdbx_description
1 polymer ?
#
loop_
_entity_poly.entity_id
_entity_poly.type
_entity_poly.pdbx_seq_one_letter_code
_entity_poly.pdbx_strand_id
1 'polypeptide(L)' 'PPILSITGANDKQIGHPIDCRRLLKELGDQDNFTFKVIGKKQGYKHDYDHINLLTHRDAKEDHFREVLEWLKD' A
#
# COMPACT_ATOMS: atom_id res chain seq x y z
N PRO A 1 15.93 8.00 -1.77
CA PRO A 1 15.66 7.25 -0.51
C PRO A 1 14.72 6.09 -0.85
N PRO A 2 14.77 4.95 -0.14
CA PRO A 2 13.82 3.87 -0.35
C PRO A 2 12.40 4.35 -0.01
N ILE A 3 11.41 3.96 -0.81
CA ILE A 3 10.00 4.29 -0.57
C ILE A 3 9.17 3.00 -0.58
N LEU A 4 8.45 2.74 0.50
CA LEU A 4 7.33 1.81 0.53
C LEU A 4 6.02 2.58 0.35
N SER A 5 5.35 2.37 -0.77
CA SER A 5 4.05 2.95 -1.09
C SER A 5 2.97 1.86 -1.07
N ILE A 6 1.94 2.08 -0.26
CA ILE A 6 0.86 1.14 -0.03
C ILE A 6 -0.47 1.83 -0.32
N THR A 7 -1.37 1.14 -1.02
CA THR A 7 -2.76 1.58 -1.16
C THR A 7 -3.75 0.41 -1.18
N GLY A 8 -5.01 0.67 -0.86
CA GLY A 8 -6.08 -0.33 -0.82
C GLY A 8 -6.60 -0.73 -2.21
N ALA A 9 -6.92 -2.01 -2.39
CA ALA A 9 -7.47 -2.52 -3.65
C ALA A 9 -8.86 -1.97 -4.01
N ASN A 10 -9.63 -1.52 -3.02
CA ASN A 10 -10.95 -0.91 -3.17
C ASN A 10 -10.93 0.62 -2.94
N ASP A 11 -9.73 1.24 -2.90
CA ASP A 11 -9.63 2.69 -2.91
C ASP A 11 -9.93 3.22 -4.31
N LYS A 12 -11.09 3.86 -4.47
CA LYS A 12 -11.61 4.33 -5.77
C LYS A 12 -11.37 5.81 -6.03
N GLN A 13 -10.81 6.54 -5.07
CA GLN A 13 -10.75 8.00 -5.14
C GLN A 13 -9.39 8.54 -4.71
N ILE A 14 -9.11 8.58 -3.40
CA ILE A 14 -7.97 9.34 -2.85
C ILE A 14 -6.65 8.59 -3.04
N GLY A 15 -6.69 7.25 -2.99
CA GLY A 15 -5.52 6.39 -3.15
C GLY A 15 -5.68 5.40 -4.30
N HIS A 16 -6.34 5.77 -5.39
CA HIS A 16 -6.58 4.81 -6.47
C HIS A 16 -5.26 4.19 -7.00
N PRO A 17 -5.13 2.84 -7.08
CA PRO A 17 -3.84 2.19 -7.35
C PRO A 17 -3.13 2.62 -8.63
N ILE A 18 -3.87 3.02 -9.66
CA ILE A 18 -3.28 3.50 -10.92
C ILE A 18 -2.61 4.86 -10.70
N ASP A 19 -3.25 5.74 -9.93
CA ASP A 19 -2.77 7.10 -9.74
C ASP A 19 -1.59 7.12 -8.76
N CYS A 20 -1.61 6.31 -7.70
CA CYS A 20 -0.43 6.11 -6.85
C CYS A 20 0.78 5.58 -7.64
N ARG A 21 0.56 4.64 -8.57
CA ARG A 21 1.63 4.13 -9.43
C ARG A 21 2.17 5.20 -10.38
N ARG A 22 1.31 6.08 -10.90
CA ARG A 22 1.72 7.22 -11.74
C ARG A 22 2.55 8.22 -10.95
N LEU A 23 2.10 8.54 -9.73
CA LEU A 23 2.87 9.40 -8.82
C LEU A 23 4.27 8.83 -8.55
N LEU A 24 4.40 7.53 -8.27
CA LEU A 24 5.72 6.92 -8.12
C LEU A 24 6.58 7.04 -9.37
N LYS A 25 6.00 6.91 -10.58
CA LYS A 25 6.72 7.14 -11.84
C LYS A 25 7.22 8.57 -12.00
N GLU A 26 6.45 9.55 -11.50
CA GLU A 26 6.82 10.96 -11.55
C GLU A 26 7.97 11.30 -10.59
N LEU A 27 8.13 10.55 -9.49
CA LEU A 27 9.18 10.76 -8.49
C LEU A 27 10.59 10.34 -8.95
N GLY A 28 10.75 9.72 -10.12
CA GLY A 28 12.06 9.43 -10.72
C GLY A 28 12.48 7.96 -10.61
N ASP A 29 13.61 7.70 -9.97
CA ASP A 29 14.30 6.39 -9.95
C ASP A 29 13.40 5.27 -9.38
N GLN A 30 12.88 4.43 -10.29
CA GLN A 30 11.91 3.38 -9.97
C GLN A 30 12.54 2.21 -9.20
N ASP A 31 13.87 2.07 -9.25
CA ASP A 31 14.55 0.92 -8.65
C ASP A 31 14.55 0.99 -7.12
N ASN A 32 14.23 2.15 -6.55
CA ASN A 32 14.15 2.38 -5.10
C ASN A 32 12.72 2.36 -4.53
N PHE A 33 11.71 2.00 -5.32
CA PHE A 33 10.31 2.03 -4.91
C PHE A 33 9.72 0.63 -4.79
N THR A 34 9.13 0.35 -3.63
CA THR A 34 8.25 -0.81 -3.42
C THR A 34 6.80 -0.34 -3.45
N PHE A 35 6.00 -0.84 -4.38
CA PHE A 35 4.58 -0.51 -4.49
C PHE A 35 3.70 -1.73 -4.22
N LYS A 36 2.81 -1.63 -3.24
CA LYS A 36 1.88 -2.71 -2.85
C LYS A 36 0.43 -2.25 -2.90
N VAL A 37 -0.41 -3.13 -3.43
CA VAL A 37 -1.87 -2.98 -3.39
C VAL A 37 -2.43 -3.98 -2.38
N ILE A 38 -3.06 -3.48 -1.34
CA ILE A 38 -3.59 -4.27 -0.23
C ILE A 38 -5.00 -4.73 -0.59
N GLY A 39 -5.08 -5.97 -1.06
CA GLY A 39 -6.31 -6.63 -1.48
C GLY A 39 -6.24 -8.14 -1.36
N LYS A 40 -7.41 -8.78 -1.39
CA LYS A 40 -7.52 -10.24 -1.33
C LYS A 40 -6.78 -10.93 -2.46
N LYS A 41 -6.73 -10.32 -3.64
CA LYS A 41 -5.98 -10.82 -4.79
C LYS A 41 -4.48 -10.94 -4.52
N GLN A 42 -3.93 -10.13 -3.62
CA GLN A 42 -2.53 -10.13 -3.22
C GLN A 42 -2.26 -10.92 -1.94
N GLY A 43 -3.28 -11.60 -1.38
CA GLY A 43 -3.16 -12.41 -0.17
C GLY A 43 -3.50 -11.70 1.14
N TYR A 44 -3.93 -10.44 1.07
CA TYR A 44 -4.40 -9.69 2.25
C TYR A 44 -5.81 -10.10 2.65
N LYS A 45 -6.20 -9.77 3.89
CA LYS A 45 -7.48 -10.24 4.44
C LYS A 45 -8.70 -9.58 3.79
N HIS A 46 -8.56 -8.32 3.36
CA HIS A 46 -9.65 -7.50 2.86
C HIS A 46 -9.28 -6.76 1.58
N ASP A 47 -10.27 -6.39 0.79
CA ASP A 47 -10.10 -5.41 -0.29
C ASP A 47 -10.26 -4.01 0.33
N TYR A 48 -9.15 -3.49 0.86
CA TYR A 48 -9.17 -2.29 1.67
C TYR A 48 -9.56 -1.04 0.84
N ASP A 49 -10.34 -0.14 1.44
CA ASP A 49 -10.60 1.21 0.93
C ASP A 49 -9.72 2.23 1.65
N HIS A 50 -9.83 3.51 1.28
CA HIS A 50 -8.99 4.58 1.83
C HIS A 50 -9.00 4.66 3.36
N ILE A 51 -10.18 4.52 3.97
CA ILE A 51 -10.36 4.69 5.42
C ILE A 51 -9.97 3.41 6.14
N ASN A 52 -10.47 2.28 5.66
CA ASN A 52 -10.29 1.01 6.33
C ASN A 52 -8.87 0.46 6.16
N LEU A 53 -8.09 0.93 5.18
CA LEU A 53 -6.65 0.66 5.08
C LEU A 53 -5.95 0.99 6.40
N LEU A 54 -6.32 2.10 7.05
CA LEU A 54 -5.70 2.54 8.30
C LEU A 54 -6.48 2.16 9.57
N THR A 55 -7.77 1.87 9.45
CA THR A 55 -8.67 1.76 10.61
C THR A 55 -9.29 0.38 10.81
N HIS A 56 -9.17 -0.52 9.83
CA HIS A 56 -9.72 -1.87 9.98
C HIS A 56 -8.99 -2.61 11.09
N ARG A 57 -9.74 -3.32 11.95
CA ARG A 57 -9.19 -4.07 13.09
C ARG A 57 -8.09 -5.07 12.71
N ASP A 58 -8.18 -5.64 11.52
CA ASP A 58 -7.23 -6.65 11.05
C ASP A 58 -5.95 -6.05 10.47
N ALA A 59 -5.90 -4.74 10.19
CA ALA A 59 -4.74 -4.08 9.55
C ALA A 59 -3.44 -4.32 10.33
N LYS A 60 -3.53 -4.30 11.67
CA LYS A 60 -2.41 -4.58 12.58
C LYS A 60 -1.80 -5.97 12.39
N GLU A 61 -2.64 -6.97 12.12
CA GLU A 61 -2.24 -8.36 11.93
C GLU A 61 -2.18 -8.75 10.46
N ASP A 62 -2.19 -7.76 9.57
CA ASP A 62 -2.13 -7.90 8.10
C ASP A 62 -0.98 -7.01 7.60
N HIS A 63 -1.26 -6.03 6.75
CA HIS A 63 -0.24 -5.20 6.09
C HIS A 63 0.59 -4.29 7.02
N PHE A 64 0.15 -3.97 8.25
CA PHE A 64 0.99 -3.18 9.18
C PHE A 64 2.24 -3.96 9.63
N ARG A 65 2.20 -5.31 9.64
CA ARG A 65 3.37 -6.12 9.96
C ARG A 65 4.47 -5.92 8.91
N GLU A 66 4.10 -5.86 7.63
CA GLU A 66 5.05 -5.58 6.55
C GLU A 66 5.64 -4.17 6.64
N VAL A 67 4.86 -3.17 7.05
CA VAL A 67 5.38 -1.81 7.28
C VAL A 67 6.41 -1.82 8.42
N LEU A 68 6.14 -2.55 9.51
CA LEU A 68 7.05 -2.67 10.63
C LEU A 68 8.35 -3.41 10.25
N GLU A 69 8.26 -4.42 9.39
CA GLU A 69 9.42 -5.12 8.86
C GLU A 69 10.25 -4.19 7.97
N TRP A 70 9.62 -3.48 7.04
CA TRP A 70 10.30 -2.54 6.15
C TRP A 70 11.02 -1.40 6.89
N LEU A 71 10.49 -0.93 8.02
CA LEU A 71 11.13 0.12 8.83
C LEU A 71 12.39 -0.34 9.58
N LYS A 72 12.63 -1.65 9.68
CA LYS A 72 13.80 -2.21 10.36
C LYS A 72 14.97 -2.45 9.42
N ASP A 73 14.71 -2.50 8.11
CA ASP A 73 15.70 -2.64 7.04
C ASP A 73 16.34 -1.27 6.72
#